data_AF-A0A532UTM8-F1
#
_entry.id   AF-A0A532UTM8-F1
#
_cell.length_a   1.000
_cell.length_b   1.000
_cell.length_c   1.000
_cell.angle_alpha   90.00
_cell.angle_beta   90.00
_cell.angle_gamma   90.00
#
_symmetry.space_group_name_H-M   'P 1'
#
loop_
_entity.id
_entity.type
_entity.pdbx_description
1 polymer ?
#
loop_
_entity_poly.entity_id
_entity_poly.type
_entity_poly.pdbx_seq_one_letter_code
_entity_poly.pdbx_strand_id
1 'polypeptide(L)'
;MSDQPESKKQLHLTFVEMLFALAIGQIAIDVSKLIDYRAISEQTVWAVIPACSHLFLAAVVISTSWVGWRNSRFCGTQITDVFTLDYIELFIDIALVVMYFILARAVEIPNSPNATISPNASFEAWLVAIIITTYMFWDLISGRGKLKEKFTQRLWVSFCCTVISWLLVWHGIGGVGTVSAVLFADLCLIALILTFRAMKRCDFSKHDKKSWGLIVFMLILVLIFFIGSTGL
;
A
#
# COMPACT_ATOMS: atom_id res chain seq x y z
N MET A 1 29.47 5.60 30.77
CA MET A 1 28.93 4.49 29.95
C MET A 1 27.46 4.81 29.68
N SER A 2 27.17 5.63 28.68
CA SER A 2 25.83 6.18 28.39
C SER A 2 25.44 6.02 26.92
N ASP A 3 25.72 4.86 26.33
CA ASP A 3 25.38 4.50 24.93
C ASP A 3 24.00 3.79 24.81
N GLN A 4 23.16 3.86 25.84
CA GLN A 4 21.91 3.11 25.93
C GLN A 4 20.72 3.61 25.06
N PRO A 5 20.58 4.90 24.65
CA PRO A 5 19.38 5.33 23.93
C PRO A 5 19.38 4.96 22.43
N GLU A 6 20.56 4.91 21.78
CA GLU A 6 20.62 4.57 20.34
C GLU A 6 20.29 3.10 20.07
N SER A 7 20.76 2.17 20.91
CA SER A 7 20.55 0.73 20.66
C SER A 7 19.07 0.31 20.75
N LYS A 8 18.29 0.93 21.63
CA LYS A 8 16.84 0.63 21.77
C LYS A 8 16.02 1.12 20.58
N LYS A 9 16.37 2.29 20.04
CA LYS A 9 15.76 2.80 18.79
C LYS A 9 16.09 1.91 17.60
N GLN A 10 17.32 1.38 17.58
CA GLN A 10 17.78 0.46 16.55
C GLN A 10 16.96 -0.84 16.53
N LEU A 11 16.56 -1.37 17.69
CA LEU A 11 15.76 -2.60 17.77
C LEU A 11 14.40 -2.47 17.05
N HIS A 12 13.63 -1.41 17.32
CA HIS A 12 12.35 -1.14 16.64
C HIS A 12 12.56 -1.09 15.12
N LEU A 13 13.51 -0.27 14.67
CA LEU A 13 13.80 -0.08 13.25
C LEU A 13 14.18 -1.40 12.57
N THR A 14 15.15 -2.13 13.13
CA THR A 14 15.63 -3.39 12.56
C THR A 14 14.54 -4.44 12.52
N PHE A 15 13.68 -4.51 13.54
CA PHE A 15 12.57 -5.47 13.56
C PHE A 15 11.59 -5.22 12.40
N VAL A 16 11.13 -3.99 12.22
CA VAL A 16 10.20 -3.64 11.13
C VAL A 16 10.86 -3.79 9.76
N GLU A 17 12.15 -3.46 9.62
CA GLU A 17 12.92 -3.68 8.38
C GLU A 17 12.99 -5.15 7.98
N MET A 18 13.19 -6.06 8.94
CA MET A 18 13.16 -7.50 8.68
C MET A 18 11.78 -7.95 8.19
N LEU A 19 10.68 -7.42 8.75
CA LEU A 19 9.33 -7.74 8.28
C LEU A 19 9.10 -7.25 6.84
N PHE A 20 9.57 -6.05 6.49
CA PHE A 20 9.52 -5.56 5.10
C PHE A 20 10.30 -6.47 4.14
N ALA A 21 11.48 -6.93 4.55
CA ALA A 21 12.28 -7.86 3.75
C ALA A 21 11.55 -9.19 3.54
N LEU A 22 10.88 -9.72 4.58
CA LEU A 22 10.05 -10.92 4.45
C LEU A 22 8.88 -10.72 3.47
N ALA A 23 8.20 -9.57 3.52
CA ALA A 23 7.12 -9.25 2.58
C ALA A 23 7.60 -9.18 1.12
N ILE A 24 8.77 -8.56 0.86
CA ILE A 24 9.37 -8.58 -0.49
C ILE A 24 9.79 -9.99 -0.91
N GLY A 25 10.36 -10.78 0.02
CA GLY A 25 10.70 -12.18 -0.25
C GLY A 25 9.49 -13.01 -0.68
N GLN A 26 8.32 -12.76 -0.08
CA GLN A 26 7.07 -13.42 -0.47
C GLN A 26 6.67 -13.12 -1.92
N ILE A 27 6.88 -11.89 -2.39
CA ILE A 27 6.64 -11.53 -3.81
C ILE A 27 7.52 -12.37 -4.73
N ALA A 28 8.82 -12.51 -4.41
CA ALA A 28 9.73 -13.30 -5.22
C ALA A 28 9.31 -14.78 -5.32
N ILE A 29 8.85 -15.35 -4.20
CA ILE A 29 8.32 -16.72 -4.15
C ILE A 29 7.09 -16.86 -5.06
N ASP A 30 6.13 -15.93 -4.96
CA ASP A 30 4.89 -16.04 -5.73
C ASP A 30 5.09 -15.71 -7.23
N VAL A 31 6.03 -14.84 -7.58
CA VAL A 31 6.50 -14.67 -8.98
C VAL A 31 7.06 -15.98 -9.52
N SER A 32 7.91 -16.68 -8.76
CA SER A 32 8.45 -17.98 -9.18
C SER A 32 7.34 -18.99 -9.45
N LYS A 33 6.39 -19.13 -8.52
CA LYS A 33 5.25 -20.04 -8.69
C LYS A 33 4.40 -19.70 -9.90
N LEU A 34 4.20 -18.42 -10.19
CA LEU A 34 3.43 -17.99 -11.35
C LEU A 34 4.13 -18.35 -12.68
N ILE A 35 5.46 -18.23 -12.72
CA ILE A 35 6.28 -18.66 -13.86
C ILE A 35 6.17 -20.18 -14.05
N ASP A 36 6.32 -20.95 -12.97
CA ASP A 36 6.21 -22.42 -13.01
C ASP A 36 4.81 -22.86 -13.45
N TYR A 37 3.76 -22.25 -12.87
CA TYR A 37 2.38 -22.52 -13.24
C TYR A 37 2.12 -22.26 -14.73
N ARG A 38 2.63 -21.13 -15.27
CA ARG A 38 2.51 -20.81 -16.70
C ARG A 38 3.21 -21.88 -17.57
N ALA A 39 4.40 -22.31 -17.17
CA ALA A 39 5.19 -23.28 -17.92
C ALA A 39 4.50 -24.66 -17.96
N ILE A 40 3.92 -25.10 -16.84
CA ILE A 40 3.24 -26.41 -16.72
C ILE A 40 1.87 -26.41 -17.40
N SER A 41 1.13 -25.31 -17.27
CA SER A 41 -0.27 -25.23 -17.73
C SER A 41 -0.41 -24.77 -19.19
N GLU A 42 0.72 -24.55 -19.88
CA GLU A 42 0.80 -24.03 -21.27
C GLU A 42 -0.05 -22.76 -21.50
N GLN A 43 -0.22 -21.95 -20.45
CA GLN A 43 -1.06 -20.76 -20.49
C GLN A 43 -0.39 -19.62 -21.28
N THR A 44 -1.22 -18.86 -21.99
CA THR A 44 -0.76 -17.66 -22.69
C THR A 44 -0.32 -16.58 -21.67
N VAL A 45 0.57 -15.68 -22.09
CA VAL A 45 1.01 -14.54 -21.25
C VAL A 45 -0.19 -13.69 -20.79
N TRP A 46 -1.22 -13.56 -21.64
CA TRP A 46 -2.43 -12.81 -21.34
C TRP A 46 -3.27 -13.42 -20.22
N ALA A 47 -3.19 -14.74 -19.99
CA ALA A 47 -3.93 -15.38 -18.90
C ALA A 47 -3.30 -15.10 -17.53
N VAL A 48 -1.98 -14.88 -17.46
CA VAL A 48 -1.25 -14.65 -16.20
C VAL A 48 -1.00 -13.16 -15.92
N ILE A 49 -1.30 -12.28 -16.88
CA ILE A 49 -1.02 -10.84 -16.72
C ILE A 49 -1.76 -10.17 -15.54
N PRO A 50 -2.99 -10.56 -15.15
CA PRO A 50 -3.63 -10.01 -13.95
C PRO A 50 -2.88 -10.38 -12.66
N ALA A 51 -2.43 -11.64 -12.54
CA ALA A 51 -1.64 -12.06 -11.40
C ALA A 51 -0.30 -11.31 -11.32
N CYS A 52 0.35 -11.08 -12.47
CA CYS A 52 1.54 -10.24 -12.55
C CYS A 52 1.27 -8.79 -12.12
N SER A 53 0.13 -8.20 -12.50
CA SER A 53 -0.20 -6.82 -12.14
C SER A 53 -0.50 -6.66 -10.66
N HIS A 54 -1.18 -7.63 -10.02
CA HIS A 54 -1.40 -7.63 -8.57
C HIS A 54 -0.07 -7.77 -7.80
N LEU A 55 0.84 -8.66 -8.23
CA LEU A 55 2.19 -8.77 -7.64
C LEU A 55 2.98 -7.46 -7.79
N PHE A 56 2.84 -6.79 -8.94
CA PHE A 56 3.47 -5.49 -9.17
C PHE A 56 2.88 -4.40 -8.27
N LEU A 57 1.54 -4.34 -8.13
CA LEU A 57 0.86 -3.47 -7.16
C LEU A 57 1.40 -3.71 -5.75
N ALA A 58 1.47 -4.97 -5.30
CA ALA A 58 2.02 -5.32 -3.99
C ALA A 58 3.47 -4.84 -3.82
N ALA A 59 4.31 -5.03 -4.84
CA ALA A 59 5.71 -4.58 -4.82
C ALA A 59 5.83 -3.05 -4.70
N VAL A 60 5.00 -2.30 -5.44
CA VAL A 60 4.95 -0.83 -5.35
C VAL A 60 4.47 -0.39 -3.97
N VAL A 61 3.40 -1.01 -3.45
CA VAL A 61 2.89 -0.72 -2.09
C VAL A 61 3.98 -0.95 -1.06
N ILE A 62 4.62 -2.12 -1.05
CA ILE A 62 5.63 -2.48 -0.05
C ILE A 62 6.85 -1.56 -0.15
N SER A 63 7.43 -1.41 -1.35
CA SER A 63 8.65 -0.62 -1.54
C SER A 63 8.46 0.85 -1.19
N THR A 64 7.37 1.47 -1.66
CA THR A 64 7.09 2.89 -1.36
C THR A 64 6.70 3.10 0.10
N SER A 65 6.08 2.10 0.74
CA SER A 65 5.78 2.10 2.17
C SER A 65 7.04 2.01 3.03
N TRP A 66 7.97 1.11 2.70
CA TRP A 66 9.26 1.02 3.37
C TRP A 66 10.03 2.35 3.28
N VAL A 67 10.18 2.91 2.07
CA VAL A 67 10.88 4.19 1.89
C VAL A 67 10.17 5.33 2.63
N GLY A 68 8.83 5.35 2.60
CA GLY A 68 8.02 6.36 3.28
C GLY A 68 8.14 6.28 4.80
N TRP A 69 8.10 5.07 5.35
CA TRP A 69 8.27 4.79 6.77
C TRP A 69 9.68 5.14 7.23
N ARG A 70 10.73 4.66 6.54
CA ARG A 70 12.14 4.89 6.89
C ARG A 70 12.51 6.37 6.91
N ASN A 71 11.96 7.15 5.98
CA ASN A 71 12.20 8.60 5.90
C ASN A 71 11.25 9.43 6.80
N SER A 72 10.31 8.80 7.50
CA SER A 72 9.39 9.50 8.37
C SER A 72 10.11 10.00 9.63
N ARG A 73 9.84 11.24 10.03
CA ARG A 73 10.34 11.84 11.29
C ARG A 73 9.80 11.15 12.56
N PHE A 74 8.84 10.25 12.40
CA PHE A 74 8.20 9.52 13.48
C PHE A 74 8.64 8.04 13.50
N CYS A 75 9.62 7.67 12.68
CA CYS A 75 10.13 6.31 12.62
C CYS A 75 11.04 6.01 13.83
N GLY A 76 10.80 4.86 14.48
CA GLY A 76 11.65 4.34 15.55
C GLY A 76 11.53 5.10 16.86
N THR A 77 10.33 5.14 17.46
CA THR A 77 10.14 5.59 18.84
C THR A 77 10.80 4.62 19.82
N GLN A 78 11.29 5.16 20.95
CA GLN A 78 11.96 4.36 21.97
C GLN A 78 10.92 3.67 22.85
N ILE A 79 10.77 2.37 22.67
CA ILE A 79 9.80 1.58 23.43
C ILE A 79 10.35 1.36 24.84
N THR A 80 9.68 1.96 25.82
CA THR A 80 10.03 1.82 27.25
C THR A 80 9.19 0.76 27.95
N ASP A 81 7.92 0.60 27.56
CA ASP A 81 6.96 -0.34 28.14
C ASP A 81 5.87 -0.73 27.10
N VAL A 82 5.23 -1.89 27.28
CA VAL A 82 4.22 -2.45 26.35
C VAL A 82 2.87 -1.72 26.37
N PHE A 83 2.55 -0.98 27.44
CA PHE A 83 1.33 -0.17 27.54
C PHE A 83 1.55 1.28 27.12
N THR A 84 2.72 1.58 26.52
CA THR A 84 3.00 2.91 25.99
C THR A 84 2.42 3.08 24.61
N LEU A 85 2.17 4.33 24.27
CA LEU A 85 1.69 4.64 22.94
C LEU A 85 2.76 4.46 21.85
N ASP A 86 4.03 4.44 22.22
CA ASP A 86 5.16 4.11 21.32
C ASP A 86 5.12 2.62 20.94
N TYR A 87 4.73 1.75 21.87
CA TYR A 87 4.47 0.34 21.55
C TYR A 87 3.26 0.17 20.62
N ILE A 88 2.20 0.98 20.81
CA ILE A 88 1.04 0.98 19.89
C ILE A 88 1.46 1.42 18.47
N GLU A 89 2.36 2.40 18.34
CA GLU A 89 2.92 2.80 17.04
C GLU A 89 3.68 1.64 16.38
N LEU A 90 4.56 0.94 17.12
CA LEU A 90 5.21 -0.29 16.63
C LEU A 90 4.17 -1.33 16.20
N PHE A 91 3.11 -1.54 16.98
CA PHE A 91 2.09 -2.52 16.66
C PHE A 91 1.36 -2.20 15.35
N ILE A 92 1.12 -0.91 15.07
CA ILE A 92 0.54 -0.48 13.79
C ILE A 92 1.53 -0.68 12.65
N ASP A 93 2.81 -0.40 12.85
CA ASP A 93 3.85 -0.67 11.84
C ASP A 93 3.89 -2.17 11.49
N ILE A 94 3.83 -3.05 12.49
CA ILE A 94 3.74 -4.51 12.29
C ILE A 94 2.45 -4.87 11.53
N ALA A 95 1.31 -4.35 11.97
CA ALA A 95 0.01 -4.63 11.34
C ALA A 95 0.00 -4.21 9.87
N LEU A 96 0.58 -3.06 9.54
CA LEU A 96 0.74 -2.59 8.16
C LEU A 96 1.58 -3.57 7.33
N VAL A 97 2.71 -4.04 7.85
CA VAL A 97 3.55 -5.00 7.12
C VAL A 97 2.85 -6.36 6.95
N VAL A 98 2.10 -6.80 7.95
CA VAL A 98 1.26 -8.01 7.82
C VAL A 98 0.21 -7.84 6.72
N MET A 99 -0.47 -6.70 6.64
CA MET A 99 -1.40 -6.42 5.54
C MET A 99 -0.69 -6.44 4.18
N TYR A 100 0.55 -5.97 4.08
CA TYR A 100 1.32 -6.06 2.84
C TYR A 100 1.67 -7.50 2.47
N PHE A 101 2.00 -8.32 3.46
CA PHE A 101 2.23 -9.74 3.25
C PHE A 101 0.97 -10.42 2.73
N ILE A 102 -0.20 -10.10 3.31
CA ILE A 102 -1.49 -10.58 2.82
C ILE A 102 -1.74 -10.12 1.38
N LEU A 103 -1.43 -8.86 1.05
CA LEU A 103 -1.57 -8.32 -0.30
C LEU A 103 -0.71 -9.09 -1.31
N ALA A 104 0.55 -9.37 -0.97
CA ALA A 104 1.42 -10.18 -1.82
C ALA A 104 0.92 -11.62 -1.98
N ARG A 105 0.36 -12.20 -0.91
CA ARG A 105 -0.09 -13.60 -0.89
C ARG A 105 -1.47 -13.82 -1.52
N ALA A 106 -2.28 -12.76 -1.61
CA ALA A 106 -3.64 -12.82 -2.14
C ALA A 106 -3.73 -13.12 -3.63
N VAL A 107 -2.61 -12.98 -4.35
CA VAL A 107 -2.55 -13.27 -5.77
C VAL A 107 -3.00 -14.70 -6.05
N GLU A 108 -4.08 -14.82 -6.80
CA GLU A 108 -4.76 -16.07 -7.10
C GLU A 108 -3.91 -16.93 -8.07
N ILE A 109 -2.96 -17.68 -7.54
CA ILE A 109 -2.19 -18.69 -8.29
C ILE A 109 -2.84 -20.06 -8.03
N PRO A 110 -3.42 -20.72 -9.05
CA PRO A 110 -4.07 -22.00 -8.85
C PRO A 110 -3.08 -23.10 -8.46
N ASN A 111 -3.49 -23.98 -7.55
CA ASN A 111 -2.69 -25.15 -7.16
C ASN A 111 -2.77 -26.31 -8.18
N SER A 112 -3.64 -26.19 -9.19
CA SER A 112 -3.85 -27.21 -10.22
C SER A 112 -3.54 -26.62 -11.60
N PRO A 113 -2.82 -27.35 -12.48
CA PRO A 113 -2.50 -26.87 -13.81
C PRO A 113 -3.73 -26.70 -14.72
N ASN A 114 -4.84 -27.35 -14.38
CA ASN A 114 -6.08 -27.28 -15.16
C ASN A 114 -7.01 -26.15 -14.72
N ALA A 115 -6.73 -25.50 -13.58
CA ALA A 115 -7.54 -24.41 -13.08
C ALA A 115 -7.10 -23.10 -13.75
N THR A 116 -8.04 -22.26 -14.15
CA THR A 116 -7.78 -20.95 -14.77
C THR A 116 -7.69 -19.85 -13.72
N ILE A 117 -6.80 -18.88 -13.91
CA ILE A 117 -6.78 -17.65 -13.11
C ILE A 117 -8.04 -16.85 -13.44
N SER A 118 -8.85 -16.54 -12.43
CA SER A 118 -10.01 -15.66 -12.58
C SER A 118 -9.55 -14.22 -12.35
N PRO A 119 -9.65 -13.31 -13.33
CA PRO A 119 -9.31 -11.91 -13.12
C PRO A 119 -10.28 -11.28 -12.10
N ASN A 120 -9.75 -10.81 -10.96
CA ASN A 120 -10.53 -10.15 -9.92
C ASN A 120 -9.62 -9.21 -9.12
N ALA A 121 -9.99 -7.93 -9.01
CA ALA A 121 -9.24 -6.92 -8.25
C ALA A 121 -9.95 -6.49 -6.94
N SER A 122 -11.04 -7.16 -6.57
CA SER A 122 -11.87 -6.81 -5.40
C SER A 122 -11.07 -6.84 -4.10
N PHE A 123 -10.28 -7.89 -3.92
CA PHE A 123 -9.58 -8.15 -2.68
C PHE A 123 -8.45 -7.14 -2.48
N GLU A 124 -7.68 -6.88 -3.53
CA GLU A 124 -6.59 -5.90 -3.56
C GLU A 124 -7.12 -4.50 -3.28
N ALA A 125 -8.23 -4.10 -3.91
CA ALA A 125 -8.86 -2.81 -3.68
C ALA A 125 -9.30 -2.64 -2.21
N TRP A 126 -9.95 -3.67 -1.65
CA TRP A 126 -10.38 -3.66 -0.25
C TRP A 126 -9.20 -3.59 0.71
N LEU A 127 -8.16 -4.38 0.48
CA LEU A 127 -6.98 -4.41 1.31
C LEU A 127 -6.17 -3.11 1.24
N VAL A 128 -6.04 -2.51 0.05
CA VAL A 128 -5.45 -1.17 -0.12
C VAL A 128 -6.25 -0.11 0.62
N ALA A 129 -7.58 -0.17 0.61
CA ALA A 129 -8.41 0.75 1.38
C ALA A 129 -8.16 0.64 2.89
N ILE A 130 -8.01 -0.59 3.41
CA ILE A 130 -7.66 -0.84 4.81
C ILE A 130 -6.25 -0.34 5.14
N ILE A 131 -5.27 -0.58 4.26
CA ILE A 131 -3.90 -0.09 4.43
C ILE A 131 -3.88 1.44 4.57
N ILE A 132 -4.59 2.15 3.68
CA ILE A 132 -4.65 3.61 3.71
C ILE A 132 -5.40 4.11 4.96
N THR A 133 -6.47 3.42 5.36
CA THR A 133 -7.19 3.70 6.61
C THR A 133 -6.29 3.52 7.83
N THR A 134 -5.48 2.46 7.84
CA THR A 134 -4.50 2.18 8.90
C THR A 134 -3.43 3.27 8.96
N TYR A 135 -2.99 3.81 7.82
CA TYR A 135 -2.12 4.99 7.78
C TYR A 135 -2.75 6.23 8.42
N MET A 136 -4.05 6.45 8.21
CA MET A 136 -4.76 7.55 8.87
C MET A 136 -4.72 7.40 10.41
N PHE A 137 -4.96 6.20 10.93
CA PHE A 137 -4.84 5.92 12.37
C PHE A 137 -3.40 6.08 12.88
N TRP A 138 -2.43 5.58 12.12
CA TRP A 138 -1.02 5.77 12.41
C TRP A 138 -0.70 7.26 12.54
N ASP A 139 -1.16 8.12 11.63
CA ASP A 139 -0.91 9.56 11.71
C ASP A 139 -1.52 10.17 12.98
N LEU A 140 -2.78 9.84 13.32
CA LEU A 140 -3.46 10.31 14.53
C LEU A 140 -2.65 10.00 15.80
N ILE A 141 -2.03 8.82 15.83
CA ILE A 141 -1.22 8.33 16.94
C ILE A 141 0.15 9.01 16.98
N SER A 142 0.85 9.12 15.85
CA SER A 142 2.18 9.74 15.78
C SER A 142 2.14 11.27 15.94
N GLY A 143 0.99 11.91 15.73
CA GLY A 143 0.80 13.37 15.75
C GLY A 143 0.89 14.08 17.10
N ARG A 144 1.14 13.35 18.20
CA ARG A 144 1.07 13.93 19.56
C ARG A 144 2.16 14.98 19.80
N GLY A 145 1.76 16.15 20.31
CA GLY A 145 2.66 17.17 20.84
C GLY A 145 3.46 18.00 19.82
N LYS A 146 3.22 17.85 18.50
CA LYS A 146 3.97 18.56 17.45
C LYS A 146 3.10 19.62 16.74
N LEU A 147 3.74 20.60 16.09
CA LEU A 147 3.12 21.77 15.43
C LEU A 147 1.78 21.41 14.74
N LYS A 148 0.68 21.98 15.25
CA LYS A 148 -0.70 21.73 14.79
C LYS A 148 -0.85 21.79 13.28
N GLU A 149 -0.19 22.74 12.63
CA GLU A 149 -0.36 23.00 11.20
C GLU A 149 0.12 21.85 10.30
N LYS A 150 1.33 21.32 10.55
CA LYS A 150 1.88 20.20 9.75
C LYS A 150 1.13 18.89 10.00
N PHE A 151 0.66 18.70 11.23
CA PHE A 151 -0.12 17.53 11.59
C PHE A 151 -1.48 17.51 10.87
N THR A 152 -2.22 18.62 10.89
CA THR A 152 -3.52 18.74 10.21
C THR A 152 -3.40 18.45 8.72
N GLN A 153 -2.36 18.95 8.07
CA GLN A 153 -2.11 18.70 6.65
C GLN A 153 -1.83 17.24 6.34
N ARG A 154 -0.94 16.62 7.14
CA ARG A 154 -0.61 15.21 6.99
C ARG A 154 -1.84 14.33 7.20
N LEU A 155 -2.67 14.63 8.19
CA LEU A 155 -3.92 13.89 8.47
C LEU A 155 -4.93 14.07 7.34
N TRP A 156 -5.08 15.30 6.82
CA TRP A 156 -5.98 15.61 5.70
C TRP A 156 -5.68 14.78 4.46
N VAL A 157 -4.40 14.62 4.11
CA VAL A 157 -3.98 13.77 2.99
C VAL A 157 -4.43 12.32 3.18
N SER A 158 -4.21 11.74 4.36
CA SER A 158 -4.66 10.37 4.65
C SER A 158 -6.17 10.25 4.60
N PHE A 159 -6.89 11.23 5.14
CA PHE A 159 -8.34 11.26 5.11
C PHE A 159 -8.87 11.28 3.66
N CYS A 160 -8.38 12.19 2.81
CA CYS A 160 -8.78 12.25 1.40
C CYS A 160 -8.47 10.94 0.66
N CYS A 161 -7.27 10.39 0.82
CA CYS A 161 -6.92 9.11 0.19
C CYS A 161 -7.77 7.95 0.72
N THR A 162 -8.15 7.97 1.99
CA THR A 162 -9.06 6.98 2.59
C THR A 162 -10.45 7.08 1.96
N VAL A 163 -11.01 8.29 1.85
CA VAL A 163 -12.31 8.49 1.19
C VAL A 163 -12.26 8.00 -0.25
N ILE A 164 -11.21 8.35 -1.01
CA ILE A 164 -11.07 7.92 -2.40
C ILE A 164 -10.92 6.40 -2.51
N SER A 165 -10.11 5.75 -1.65
CA SER A 165 -9.95 4.29 -1.69
C SER A 165 -11.26 3.55 -1.42
N TRP A 166 -12.04 4.01 -0.44
CA TRP A 166 -13.36 3.44 -0.15
C TRP A 166 -14.38 3.69 -1.26
N LEU A 167 -14.34 4.85 -1.93
CA LEU A 167 -15.17 5.10 -3.11
C LEU A 167 -14.82 4.16 -4.26
N LEU A 168 -13.54 3.88 -4.51
CA LEU A 168 -13.10 2.91 -5.52
C LEU A 168 -13.60 1.49 -5.21
N VAL A 169 -13.60 1.09 -3.94
CA VAL A 169 -14.18 -0.19 -3.49
C VAL A 169 -15.68 -0.22 -3.70
N TRP A 170 -16.39 0.82 -3.25
CA TRP A 170 -17.86 0.91 -3.30
C TRP A 170 -18.39 0.88 -4.74
N HIS A 171 -17.72 1.58 -5.66
CA HIS A 171 -18.11 1.64 -7.07
C HIS A 171 -17.62 0.45 -7.91
N GLY A 172 -17.13 -0.60 -7.27
CA GLY A 172 -17.13 -1.91 -7.91
C GLY A 172 -15.92 -2.22 -8.77
N ILE A 173 -14.71 -1.77 -8.39
CA ILE A 173 -13.47 -2.44 -8.85
C ILE A 173 -13.60 -3.97 -8.69
N GLY A 174 -14.34 -4.43 -7.69
CA GLY A 174 -14.53 -5.85 -7.41
C GLY A 174 -15.51 -6.64 -8.29
N GLY A 175 -16.27 -5.99 -9.16
CA GLY A 175 -17.18 -6.67 -10.10
C GLY A 175 -16.54 -6.97 -11.46
N VAL A 176 -15.30 -6.58 -11.66
CA VAL A 176 -14.66 -6.58 -12.97
C VAL A 176 -14.04 -7.95 -13.26
N GLY A 177 -14.67 -8.71 -14.15
CA GLY A 177 -14.18 -10.02 -14.59
C GLY A 177 -13.34 -10.02 -15.87
N THR A 178 -12.91 -8.86 -16.37
CA THR A 178 -12.08 -8.77 -17.59
C THR A 178 -10.64 -8.40 -17.27
N VAL A 179 -9.69 -9.01 -18.00
CA VAL A 179 -8.25 -8.76 -17.84
C VAL A 179 -7.93 -7.26 -17.93
N SER A 180 -8.43 -6.58 -18.95
CA SER A 180 -8.13 -5.16 -19.18
C SER A 180 -8.57 -4.27 -18.02
N ALA A 181 -9.73 -4.53 -17.44
CA ALA A 181 -10.23 -3.68 -16.37
C ALA A 181 -9.64 -4.06 -15.00
N VAL A 182 -9.14 -5.29 -14.80
CA VAL A 182 -8.25 -5.61 -13.66
C VAL A 182 -6.92 -4.85 -13.77
N LEU A 183 -6.26 -4.87 -14.93
CA LEU A 183 -5.02 -4.10 -15.15
C LEU A 183 -5.23 -2.60 -14.88
N PHE A 184 -6.37 -2.08 -15.31
CA PHE A 184 -6.73 -0.69 -15.09
C PHE A 184 -7.01 -0.39 -13.61
N ALA A 185 -7.70 -1.29 -12.90
CA ALA A 185 -7.92 -1.17 -11.46
C ALA A 185 -6.60 -1.14 -10.69
N ASP A 186 -5.67 -2.06 -10.98
CA ASP A 186 -4.34 -2.07 -10.36
C ASP A 186 -3.58 -0.78 -10.64
N LEU A 187 -3.66 -0.25 -11.86
CA LEU A 187 -3.03 1.02 -12.21
C LEU A 187 -3.62 2.19 -11.40
N CYS A 188 -4.93 2.22 -11.20
CA CYS A 188 -5.59 3.20 -10.34
C CYS A 188 -5.15 3.09 -8.88
N LEU A 189 -5.04 1.87 -8.35
CA LEU A 189 -4.55 1.62 -6.98
C LEU A 189 -3.07 2.04 -6.82
N ILE A 190 -2.22 1.72 -7.81
CA ILE A 190 -0.82 2.17 -7.86
C ILE A 190 -0.77 3.71 -7.88
N ALA A 191 -1.55 4.36 -8.75
CA ALA A 191 -1.57 5.82 -8.85
C ALA A 191 -2.04 6.47 -7.53
N LEU A 192 -3.04 5.89 -6.86
CA LEU A 192 -3.51 6.32 -5.54
C LEU A 192 -2.38 6.23 -4.50
N ILE A 193 -1.66 5.11 -4.43
CA ILE A 193 -0.56 4.90 -3.48
C ILE A 193 0.60 5.87 -3.75
N LEU A 194 0.99 6.03 -5.01
CA LEU A 194 2.05 6.97 -5.38
C LEU A 194 1.67 8.42 -5.05
N THR A 195 0.42 8.81 -5.32
CA THR A 195 -0.08 10.15 -5.00
C THR A 195 -0.13 10.36 -3.49
N PHE A 196 -0.63 9.39 -2.73
CA PHE A 196 -0.60 9.40 -1.26
C PHE A 196 0.83 9.66 -0.74
N ARG A 197 1.82 8.93 -1.27
CA ARG A 197 3.23 9.08 -0.87
C ARG A 197 3.82 10.43 -1.28
N ALA A 198 3.51 10.91 -2.48
CA ALA A 198 3.99 12.20 -2.95
C ALA A 198 3.44 13.34 -2.08
N MET A 199 2.14 13.32 -1.79
CA MET A 199 1.50 14.32 -0.92
C MET A 199 2.07 14.28 0.51
N LYS A 200 2.39 13.10 1.03
CA LYS A 200 3.02 12.95 2.36
C LYS A 200 4.45 13.51 2.43
N ARG A 201 5.17 13.57 1.30
CA ARG A 201 6.53 14.11 1.22
C ARG A 201 6.56 15.62 1.07
N CYS A 202 5.61 16.19 0.35
CA CYS A 202 5.52 17.64 0.17
C CYS A 202 5.08 18.29 1.48
N ASP A 203 6.00 19.00 2.13
CA ASP A 203 5.68 19.96 3.19
C ASP A 203 4.87 21.08 2.50
N PHE A 204 3.54 20.92 2.42
CA PHE A 204 2.60 21.82 1.70
C PHE A 204 2.68 23.29 2.15
N SER A 205 3.41 23.58 3.24
CA SER A 205 3.80 24.92 3.66
C SER A 205 4.53 25.71 2.55
N LYS A 206 5.19 25.03 1.60
CA LYS A 206 5.59 25.66 0.34
C LYS A 206 4.58 25.26 -0.71
N HIS A 207 3.82 26.23 -1.22
CA HIS A 207 2.93 26.14 -2.39
C HIS A 207 3.73 25.74 -3.65
N ASP A 208 4.24 24.52 -3.69
CA ASP A 208 4.92 23.98 -4.84
C ASP A 208 3.85 23.53 -5.84
N LYS A 209 3.77 24.24 -6.98
CA LYS A 209 2.84 23.98 -8.10
C LYS A 209 2.86 22.50 -8.52
N LYS A 210 3.98 21.81 -8.31
CA LYS A 210 4.15 20.40 -8.62
C LYS A 210 3.21 19.47 -7.83
N SER A 211 2.92 19.79 -6.57
CA SER A 211 2.05 18.96 -5.71
C SER A 211 0.59 19.01 -6.17
N TRP A 212 0.13 20.19 -6.58
CA TRP A 212 -1.21 20.37 -7.14
C TRP A 212 -1.39 19.62 -8.45
N GLY A 213 -0.37 19.61 -9.32
CA GLY A 213 -0.40 18.85 -10.56
C GLY A 213 -0.63 17.35 -10.33
N LEU A 214 0.00 16.76 -9.31
CA LEU A 214 -0.19 15.35 -8.95
C LEU A 214 -1.59 15.05 -8.42
N ILE A 215 -2.15 15.94 -7.58
CA ILE A 215 -3.53 15.79 -7.08
C ILE A 215 -4.52 15.87 -8.22
N VAL A 216 -4.40 16.86 -9.10
CA VAL A 216 -5.27 17.02 -10.26
C VAL A 216 -5.17 15.81 -11.19
N PHE A 217 -3.97 15.34 -11.47
CA PHE A 217 -3.75 14.13 -12.26
C PHE A 217 -4.43 12.89 -11.65
N MET A 218 -4.31 12.70 -10.34
CA MET A 218 -4.97 11.61 -9.63
C MET A 218 -6.50 11.73 -9.69
N LEU A 219 -7.05 12.92 -9.47
CA LEU A 219 -8.49 13.17 -9.58
C LEU A 219 -8.99 12.89 -11.01
N ILE A 220 -8.22 13.25 -12.03
CA ILE A 220 -8.53 12.92 -13.42
C ILE A 220 -8.53 11.41 -13.65
N LEU A 221 -7.51 10.67 -13.17
CA LEU A 221 -7.48 9.21 -13.30
C LEU A 221 -8.67 8.54 -12.62
N VAL A 222 -9.01 8.99 -11.41
CA VAL A 222 -10.18 8.50 -10.66
C VAL A 222 -11.48 8.83 -11.40
N LEU A 223 -11.61 10.03 -11.95
CA LEU A 223 -12.77 10.44 -12.74
C LEU A 223 -12.90 9.60 -14.02
N ILE A 224 -11.80 9.38 -14.75
CA ILE A 224 -11.77 8.50 -15.93
C ILE A 224 -12.21 7.09 -15.53
N PHE A 225 -11.78 6.59 -14.37
CA PHE A 225 -12.23 5.30 -13.86
C PHE A 225 -13.74 5.27 -13.60
N PHE A 226 -14.29 6.29 -12.94
CA PHE A 226 -15.74 6.38 -12.72
C PHE A 226 -16.54 6.46 -14.02
N ILE A 227 -16.06 7.20 -15.01
CA ILE A 227 -16.72 7.29 -16.32
C ILE A 227 -16.62 5.96 -17.07
N GLY A 228 -15.45 5.31 -17.05
CA GLY A 228 -15.24 4.03 -17.73
C GLY A 228 -16.03 2.86 -17.09
N SER A 229 -16.14 2.85 -15.76
CA SER A 229 -16.87 1.80 -15.02
C SER A 229 -18.39 1.91 -15.12
N THR A 230 -18.94 3.09 -15.44
CA THR A 230 -20.38 3.27 -15.65
C THR A 230 -20.84 2.96 -17.07
N GLY A 231 -19.90 2.81 -18.01
CA GLY A 231 -20.16 2.50 -19.43
C GLY A 231 -19.87 1.05 -19.84
N LEU A 232 -19.44 0.19 -18.90
CA LEU A 232 -19.24 -1.25 -19.05
C LEU A 232 -20.32 -2.01 -18.27
#